data_AF-A0A2M8G792-F1
#
_entry.id   AF-A0A2M8G792-F1
#
_cell.length_a   1.000
_cell.length_b   1.000
_cell.length_c   1.000
_cell.angle_alpha   90.00
_cell.angle_beta   90.00
_cell.angle_gamma   90.00
#
_symmetry.space_group_name_H-M   'P 1'
#
loop_
_entity.id
_entity.type
_entity.pdbx_description
1 polymer ?
#
loop_
_entity_poly.entity_id
_entity_poly.type
_entity_poly.pdbx_seq_one_letter_code
_entity_poly.pdbx_strand_id
1 'polypeptide(L)'
;ELIDKLRLSATTSLLTRQDVIVVASVSCIYNIGSPIEYGKYLVTLKKGHEYRREALFRDLIRLRYERNDLSPKRGMYAVKG
;
A
#
# COMPACT_ATOMS: atom_id res chain seq x y z
N GLU A 1 14.64 7.83 4.91
CA GLU A 1 14.14 6.43 4.80
C GLU A 1 13.26 5.96 5.97
N LEU A 2 13.71 6.02 7.24
CA LEU A 2 12.90 5.49 8.36
C LEU A 2 11.59 6.27 8.58
N ILE A 3 11.64 7.61 8.49
CA ILE A 3 10.47 8.47 8.73
C ILE A 3 9.38 8.25 7.68
N ASP A 4 9.72 8.23 6.39
CA ASP A 4 8.74 8.00 5.31
C ASP A 4 8.08 6.62 5.42
N LYS A 5 8.84 5.61 5.86
CA LYS A 5 8.31 4.28 6.15
C LYS A 5 7.28 4.31 7.28
N LEU A 6 7.55 5.05 8.36
CA LEU A 6 6.61 5.20 9.47
C LEU A 6 5.37 6.00 9.06
N ARG A 7 5.52 7.03 8.23
CA ARG A 7 4.39 7.80 7.67
C ARG A 7 3.48 6.92 6.83
N LEU A 8 4.05 6.13 5.90
CA LEU A 8 3.29 5.18 5.10
C LEU A 8 2.56 4.16 5.98
N SER A 9 3.22 3.66 7.03
CA SER A 9 2.61 2.72 7.98
C SER A 9 1.43 3.36 8.72
N ALA A 10 1.58 4.57 9.25
CA ALA A 10 0.54 5.27 9.99
C ALA A 10 -0.71 5.53 9.13
N THR A 11 -0.52 6.04 7.91
CA THR A 11 -1.63 6.27 6.97
C THR A 11 -2.33 4.97 6.59
N THR A 12 -1.57 3.89 6.33
CA THR A 12 -2.13 2.58 6.00
C THR A 12 -2.95 2.01 7.15
N SER A 13 -2.45 2.10 8.39
CA SER A 13 -3.19 1.63 9.57
C SER A 13 -4.49 2.40 9.76
N LEU A 14 -4.48 3.73 9.66
CA LEU A 14 -5.68 4.57 9.78
C LEU A 14 -6.75 4.24 8.71
N LEU A 15 -6.35 3.83 7.51
CA LEU A 15 -7.27 3.49 6.43
C LEU A 15 -7.81 2.05 6.51
N THR A 16 -7.12 1.17 7.24
CA THR A 16 -7.45 -0.26 7.28
C THR A 16 -8.15 -0.69 8.56
N ARG A 17 -7.98 0.04 9.67
CA ARG A 17 -8.58 -0.30 10.96
C ARG A 17 -8.98 0.96 11.76
N GLN A 18 -9.93 0.80 12.67
CA GLN A 18 -10.40 1.88 13.54
C GLN A 18 -9.68 1.96 14.89
N ASP A 19 -8.90 0.95 15.26
CA ASP A 19 -8.16 0.81 16.52
C ASP A 19 -6.70 1.26 16.36
N VAL A 20 -6.49 2.55 16.05
CA VAL A 20 -5.17 3.11 15.77
C VAL A 20 -4.94 4.41 16.53
N ILE A 21 -3.82 4.47 17.27
CA ILE A 21 -3.33 5.69 17.92
C ILE A 21 -2.03 6.10 17.23
N VAL A 22 -1.95 7.35 16.77
CA VAL A 22 -0.77 7.92 16.12
C VAL A 22 -0.21 9.03 16.98
N VAL A 23 1.08 8.95 17.33
CA VAL A 23 1.82 10.04 17.97
C VAL A 23 2.66 10.74 16.92
N ALA A 24 2.41 12.03 16.71
CA ALA A 24 3.04 12.81 15.64
C ALA A 24 3.47 14.20 16.12
N SER A 25 4.52 14.74 15.52
CA SER A 25 4.90 16.14 15.66
C SER A 25 4.14 17.02 14.66
N VAL A 26 4.14 18.33 14.89
CA VAL A 26 3.43 19.32 14.06
C VAL A 26 3.90 19.30 12.60
N SER A 27 5.13 18.88 12.30
CA SER A 27 5.62 18.78 10.91
C SER A 27 5.07 17.56 10.16
N CYS A 28 4.58 16.53 10.84
CA CYS A 28 4.12 15.28 10.22
C CYS A 28 2.68 15.35 9.67
N ILE A 29 1.87 16.30 10.17
CA ILE A 29 0.46 16.48 9.79
C ILE A 29 0.27 17.30 8.51
N TYR A 30 1.31 18.03 8.08
CA TYR A 30 1.32 18.72 6.79
C TYR A 30 1.79 17.77 5.69
N ASN A 31 1.30 17.99 4.47
CA ASN A 31 1.59 17.17 3.28
C ASN A 31 0.97 15.76 3.28
N ILE A 32 -0.09 15.51 4.07
CA ILE A 32 -0.95 14.34 3.86
C ILE A 32 -1.83 14.63 2.64
N GLY A 33 -1.58 13.92 1.54
CA GLY A 33 -2.45 13.93 0.36
C GLY A 33 -3.88 13.52 0.73
N SER A 34 -4.86 13.84 -0.11
CA SER A 34 -6.27 13.55 0.16
C SER A 34 -6.46 12.06 0.53
N PRO A 35 -7.12 11.73 1.66
CA PRO A 35 -7.35 10.33 2.06
C PRO A 35 -8.18 9.58 1.02
N ILE A 36 -9.04 10.28 0.28
CA ILE A 36 -9.85 9.74 -0.81
C ILE A 36 -8.96 9.32 -1.99
N GLU A 37 -7.96 10.14 -2.33
CA GLU A 37 -6.98 9.81 -3.36
C GLU A 37 -6.13 8.61 -2.90
N TYR A 38 -5.72 8.56 -1.62
CA TYR A 38 -4.96 7.45 -1.06
C TYR A 38 -5.72 6.11 -1.12
N GLY A 39 -7.03 6.13 -0.86
CA GLY A 39 -7.89 4.96 -0.98
C GLY A 39 -7.93 4.37 -2.39
N LYS A 40 -7.78 5.18 -3.45
CA LYS A 40 -7.69 4.71 -4.84
C LYS A 40 -6.42 3.92 -5.12
N TYR A 41 -5.39 4.05 -4.27
CA TYR A 41 -4.12 3.35 -4.38
C TYR A 41 -4.05 2.07 -3.52
N LEU A 42 -5.20 1.54 -3.07
CA LEU A 42 -5.26 0.29 -2.32
C LEU A 42 -5.84 -0.83 -3.18
N VAL A 43 -5.07 -1.91 -3.36
CA VAL A 43 -5.57 -3.16 -3.93
C VAL A 43 -6.10 -4.03 -2.78
N THR A 44 -7.41 -4.20 -2.71
CA THR A 44 -8.06 -5.04 -1.69
C THR A 44 -8.35 -6.43 -2.25
N LEU A 45 -7.79 -7.46 -1.61
CA LEU A 45 -8.00 -8.85 -1.96
C LEU A 45 -8.88 -9.54 -0.90
N LYS A 46 -9.98 -10.17 -1.33
CA LYS A 46 -10.86 -10.99 -0.49
C LYS A 46 -10.85 -12.44 -0.94
N LYS A 47 -10.80 -13.37 0.02
CA LYS A 47 -10.92 -14.80 -0.26
C LYS A 47 -12.29 -15.11 -0.88
N GLY A 48 -12.32 -15.93 -1.93
CA GLY A 48 -13.55 -16.31 -2.65
C GLY A 48 -14.01 -15.33 -3.73
N HIS A 49 -13.30 -14.21 -3.93
CA HIS A 49 -13.52 -13.36 -5.11
C HIS A 49 -12.64 -13.85 -6.27
N GLU A 50 -13.21 -13.85 -7.47
CA GLU A 50 -12.49 -14.17 -8.69
C GLU A 50 -11.79 -12.91 -9.22
N TYR A 51 -10.46 -12.95 -9.26
CA TYR A 51 -9.65 -11.85 -9.79
C TYR A 51 -8.91 -12.31 -11.03
N ARG A 52 -8.96 -11.53 -12.10
CA ARG A 52 -8.10 -11.76 -13.28
C ARG A 52 -6.66 -11.42 -12.92
N ARG A 53 -5.75 -12.40 -13.01
CA ARG A 53 -4.32 -12.23 -12.69
C ARG A 53 -3.68 -11.01 -13.38
N GLU A 54 -3.97 -10.82 -14.65
CA GLU A 54 -3.47 -9.69 -15.45
C GLU A 54 -3.95 -8.33 -14.94
N ALA A 55 -5.19 -8.25 -14.44
CA ALA A 55 -5.72 -7.01 -13.88
C ALA A 55 -4.98 -6.66 -12.59
N LEU A 56 -4.74 -7.65 -11.73
CA LEU A 56 -3.96 -7.47 -10.49
C LEU A 56 -2.54 -7.00 -10.77
N PHE A 57 -1.86 -7.55 -11.76
CA PHE A 57 -0.50 -7.11 -12.11
C PHE A 57 -0.48 -5.66 -12.61
N ARG A 58 -1.47 -5.26 -13.42
CA ARG A 58 -1.61 -3.87 -13.87
C ARG A 58 -1.81 -2.92 -12.68
N ASP A 59 -2.62 -3.31 -11.71
CA ASP A 59 -2.85 -2.49 -10.52
C ASP A 59 -1.58 -2.40 -9.65
N LEU A 60 -0.85 -3.50 -9.46
CA LEU A 60 0.44 -3.49 -8.75
C LEU A 60 1.49 -2.59 -9.44
N ILE A 61 1.56 -2.62 -10.77
CA ILE A 61 2.45 -1.73 -11.55
C ILE A 61 2.05 -0.27 -11.36
N ARG A 62 0.75 0.06 -11.37
CA ARG A 62 0.24 1.41 -11.08
C ARG A 62 0.61 1.88 -9.68
N LEU A 63 0.67 0.96 -8.72
CA LEU A 63 1.13 1.19 -7.35
C LEU A 63 2.66 1.23 -7.20
N ARG A 64 3.41 1.20 -8.32
CA ARG A 64 4.88 1.20 -8.35
C ARG A 64 5.52 -0.01 -7.67
N TYR A 65 4.85 -1.16 -7.67
CA TYR A 65 5.51 -2.41 -7.32
C TYR A 65 6.32 -2.93 -8.51
N GLU A 66 7.53 -3.42 -8.23
CA GLU A 66 8.41 -4.01 -9.24
C GLU A 66 8.23 -5.52 -9.31
N ARG A 67 8.30 -6.09 -10.52
CA ARG A 67 8.27 -7.55 -10.67
C ARG A 67 9.67 -8.12 -10.44
N ASN A 68 9.79 -9.05 -9.50
CA ASN A 68 11.02 -9.80 -9.27
C ASN A 68 10.71 -11.24 -8.88
N ASP A 69 10.87 -12.15 -9.85
CA ASP A 69 10.53 -13.56 -9.70
C ASP A 69 11.63 -14.37 -8.96
N LEU A 70 12.83 -13.82 -8.81
CA LEU A 70 14.00 -14.50 -8.20
C LEU A 70 14.13 -14.22 -6.70
N SER A 71 13.92 -12.97 -6.28
CA SER A 71 14.05 -12.55 -4.88
C SER A 71 13.10 -11.39 -4.58
N PRO A 72 11.80 -11.67 -4.36
CA PRO A 72 10.84 -10.62 -4.04
C PRO A 72 11.19 -9.99 -2.68
N LYS A 73 11.46 -8.69 -2.70
CA LYS A 73 11.63 -7.85 -1.51
C LYS A 73 10.39 -6.98 -1.30
N ARG A 74 10.32 -6.23 -0.20
CA ARG A 74 9.24 -5.27 0.02
C ARG A 74 9.18 -4.27 -1.14
N GLY A 75 7.99 -4.04 -1.68
CA GLY A 75 7.80 -3.23 -2.90
C GLY A 75 7.95 -4.03 -4.20
N MET A 76 8.16 -5.35 -4.11
CA MET A 76 8.21 -6.23 -5.27
C MET A 76 7.12 -7.30 -5.20
N TYR A 77 6.73 -7.84 -6.35
CA TYR A 77 5.87 -9.02 -6.46
C TYR A 77 6.51 -10.05 -7.39
N ALA A 78 6.19 -11.32 -7.14
CA ALA A 78 6.61 -12.44 -7.96
C ALA A 78 5.37 -13.16 -8.49
N VAL A 79 5.45 -13.68 -9.71
CA VAL A 79 4.40 -14.52 -10.29
C VAL A 79 4.92 -15.93 -10.37
N LYS A 80 4.35 -16.82 -9.55
CA LYS A 80 4.55 -18.26 -9.67
C LYS A 80 3.28 -18.85 -10.24
N GLY A 81 3.39 -19.32 -11.48
CA GLY A 81 2.33 -20.03 -12.20
C GLY A 81 2.16 -21.43 -11.64
#